data_AF-A0A2I0CW20-F1
#
_entry.id   AF-A0A2I0CW20-F1
#
_cell.length_a   1.000
_cell.length_b   1.000
_cell.length_c   1.000
_cell.angle_alpha   90.00
_cell.angle_beta   90.00
_cell.angle_gamma   90.00
#
_symmetry.space_group_name_H-M   'P 1'
#
loop_
_entity.id
_entity.type
_entity.pdbx_description
1 polymer ?
#
loop_
_entity_poly.entity_id
_entity_poly.type
_entity_poly.pdbx_seq_one_letter_code
_entity_poly.pdbx_strand_id
1 'polypeptide(L)'
;AAIDGNGIRWQKISPNQYRVPLVAVSANCNTIAAAEPGQLTAFSCYGKELWNTSTKYIAKSVAVSGDGQYILAGTQYQVVNFNRSGSLVWEYPVPDYTGHIKASQDGSRIVATTRHTLYYLDSDGTALWQYPMKDWTESLSMSDTGDLIAAGTFNNTFTIFDGSGKAREIVLDTIPVIPVVTRAQEPNVNTSVTPTRSQAAPASPGLTAIALGILLLLIVCRKRS
;
A
#
# COMPACT_ATOMS: atom_id res chain seq x y z
N ALA A 1 5.03 -7.22 21.01
CA ALA A 1 3.88 -7.97 21.57
C ALA A 1 4.19 -9.46 21.44
N ALA A 2 3.91 -10.25 22.47
CA ALA A 2 4.07 -11.70 22.39
C ALA A 2 3.07 -12.27 21.38
N ILE A 3 3.53 -13.19 20.54
CA ILE A 3 2.69 -13.93 19.61
C ILE A 3 2.01 -15.04 20.42
N ASP A 4 0.69 -15.17 20.34
CA ASP A 4 -0.02 -16.26 21.00
C ASP A 4 0.30 -17.62 20.36
N GLY A 5 -0.16 -18.72 20.97
CA GLY A 5 0.06 -20.08 20.43
C GLY A 5 -0.51 -20.32 19.03
N ASN A 6 -1.29 -19.38 18.47
CA ASN A 6 -1.89 -19.43 17.15
C ASN A 6 -1.22 -18.47 16.14
N GLY A 7 -0.15 -17.77 16.51
CA GLY A 7 0.50 -16.82 15.62
C GLY A 7 -0.09 -15.40 15.65
N ILE A 8 -1.07 -15.12 16.51
CA ILE A 8 -1.72 -13.81 16.62
C ILE A 8 -0.86 -12.90 17.51
N ARG A 9 -0.45 -11.74 16.98
CA ARG A 9 0.35 -10.74 17.75
C ARG A 9 -0.48 -10.00 18.79
N TRP A 10 -1.74 -9.70 18.47
CA TRP A 10 -2.73 -9.11 19.36
C TRP A 10 -4.10 -9.13 18.69
N GLN A 11 -5.14 -9.06 19.50
CA GLN A 11 -6.52 -8.91 19.07
C GLN A 11 -7.25 -7.98 20.04
N LYS A 12 -8.24 -7.24 19.54
CA LYS A 12 -9.14 -6.40 20.36
C LYS A 12 -10.58 -6.65 19.93
N ILE A 13 -11.45 -6.73 20.93
CA ILE A 13 -12.89 -6.85 20.74
C ILE A 13 -13.48 -5.45 20.90
N SER A 14 -14.38 -5.05 20.00
CA SER A 14 -15.11 -3.80 20.14
C SER A 14 -15.83 -3.76 21.49
N PRO A 15 -15.61 -2.72 22.32
CA PRO A 15 -16.32 -2.60 23.60
C PRO A 15 -17.84 -2.45 23.40
N ASN A 16 -18.26 -1.92 22.25
CA ASN A 16 -19.66 -1.68 21.91
C ASN A 16 -20.33 -2.91 21.27
N GLN A 17 -19.60 -4.02 21.10
CA GLN A 17 -20.05 -5.25 20.42
C GLN A 17 -20.61 -5.03 19.01
N TYR A 18 -20.27 -3.90 18.38
CA TYR A 18 -20.58 -3.68 16.98
C TYR A 18 -19.60 -4.43 16.08
N ARG A 19 -20.05 -4.70 14.85
CA ARG A 19 -19.13 -5.12 13.80
C ARG A 19 -18.14 -3.97 13.54
N VAL A 20 -16.89 -4.32 13.26
CA VAL A 20 -15.86 -3.40 12.80
C VAL A 20 -15.70 -3.60 11.28
N PRO A 21 -16.54 -2.97 10.46
CA PRO A 21 -16.53 -3.19 9.01
C PRO A 21 -15.31 -2.59 8.30
N LEU A 22 -14.61 -1.65 8.94
CA LEU A 22 -13.65 -0.79 8.28
C LEU A 22 -12.32 -0.81 9.03
N VAL A 23 -11.24 -1.14 8.32
CA VAL A 23 -9.88 -1.11 8.85
C VAL A 23 -8.90 -0.56 7.80
N ALA A 24 -7.86 0.12 8.25
CA ALA A 24 -6.75 0.58 7.42
C ALA A 24 -5.44 0.53 8.22
N VAL A 25 -4.31 0.36 7.54
CA VAL A 25 -2.98 0.26 8.14
C VAL A 25 -1.98 1.09 7.34
N SER A 26 -1.12 1.80 8.07
CA SER A 26 0.05 2.50 7.50
C SER A 26 1.13 1.52 7.02
N ALA A 27 1.79 1.84 5.91
CA ALA A 27 2.87 1.03 5.35
C ALA A 27 4.06 0.90 6.32
N ASN A 28 4.38 1.94 7.07
CA ASN A 28 5.43 1.92 8.09
C ASN A 28 5.05 1.14 9.36
N CYS A 29 3.85 0.55 9.39
CA CYS A 29 3.33 -0.17 10.53
C CYS A 29 3.36 0.65 11.83
N ASN A 30 3.04 1.95 11.82
CA ASN A 30 2.98 2.76 13.06
C ASN A 30 1.57 3.06 13.55
N THR A 31 0.60 2.97 12.64
CA THR A 31 -0.80 3.35 12.86
C THR A 31 -1.72 2.37 12.14
N ILE A 32 -2.74 1.91 12.84
CA ILE A 32 -3.89 1.15 12.33
C ILE A 32 -5.13 1.93 12.72
N ALA A 33 -6.05 2.14 11.79
CA ALA A 33 -7.35 2.72 12.06
C ALA A 33 -8.42 1.64 11.93
N ALA A 34 -9.40 1.66 12.83
CA ALA A 34 -10.58 0.83 12.78
C ALA A 34 -11.82 1.70 13.02
N ALA A 35 -12.89 1.48 12.27
CA ALA A 35 -14.13 2.19 12.44
C ALA A 35 -15.32 1.24 12.61
N GLU A 36 -16.19 1.63 13.53
CA GLU A 36 -17.49 1.05 13.82
C GLU A 36 -18.56 2.17 13.76
N PRO A 37 -19.87 1.85 13.78
CA PRO A 37 -20.90 2.88 13.72
C PRO A 37 -20.72 3.93 14.81
N GLY A 38 -20.37 5.17 14.41
CA GLY A 38 -20.21 6.31 15.32
C GLY A 38 -18.89 6.39 16.07
N GLN A 39 -17.92 5.49 15.82
CA GLN A 39 -16.62 5.51 16.49
C GLN A 39 -15.48 5.16 15.53
N LEU A 40 -14.42 5.97 15.59
CA LEU A 40 -13.14 5.78 14.90
C LEU A 40 -12.04 5.67 15.96
N THR A 41 -11.25 4.60 15.86
CA THR A 41 -10.19 4.30 16.84
C THR A 41 -8.88 4.06 16.12
N ALA A 42 -7.81 4.68 16.61
CA ALA A 42 -6.45 4.43 16.14
C ALA A 42 -5.65 3.61 17.13
N PHE A 43 -4.86 2.69 16.60
CA PHE A 43 -3.96 1.81 17.33
C PHE A 43 -2.54 1.93 16.80
N SER A 44 -1.56 1.67 17.66
CA SER A 44 -0.23 1.26 17.21
C SER A 44 -0.28 -0.14 16.58
N CYS A 45 0.73 -0.50 15.80
CA CYS A 45 0.87 -1.87 15.28
C CYS A 45 1.06 -2.96 16.34
N TYR A 46 1.27 -2.57 17.60
CA TYR A 46 1.37 -3.48 18.74
C TYR A 46 0.06 -3.62 19.53
N GLY A 47 -1.03 -3.03 19.03
CA GLY A 47 -2.36 -3.16 19.64
C GLY A 47 -2.64 -2.18 20.78
N LYS A 48 -1.70 -1.28 21.11
CA LYS A 48 -1.97 -0.17 22.02
C LYS A 48 -2.92 0.82 21.34
N GLU A 49 -4.04 1.12 21.98
CA GLU A 49 -4.94 2.19 21.57
C GLU A 49 -4.23 3.55 21.75
N LEU A 50 -4.22 4.34 20.69
CA LEU A 50 -3.66 5.69 20.71
C LEU A 50 -4.73 6.70 21.11
N TRP A 51 -5.92 6.56 20.52
CA TRP A 51 -7.10 7.38 20.79
C TRP A 51 -8.33 6.72 20.18
N ASN A 52 -9.51 7.13 20.67
CA ASN A 52 -10.80 6.87 20.07
C ASN A 52 -11.59 8.19 20.02
N THR A 53 -12.45 8.34 19.02
CA THR A 53 -13.30 9.53 18.87
C THR A 53 -14.58 9.18 18.13
N SER A 54 -15.61 10.02 18.27
CA SER A 54 -16.82 9.93 17.48
C SER A 54 -16.77 10.88 16.30
N THR A 55 -17.10 10.36 15.11
CA THR A 55 -17.32 11.18 13.93
C THR A 55 -18.77 11.68 13.92
N LYS A 56 -19.00 12.89 13.39
CA LYS A 56 -20.35 13.47 13.28
C LYS A 56 -21.34 12.58 12.51
N TYR A 57 -20.83 11.86 11.51
CA TYR A 57 -21.58 10.88 10.71
C TYR A 57 -20.86 9.54 10.69
N ILE A 58 -21.60 8.46 10.44
CA ILE A 58 -21.05 7.11 10.35
C ILE A 58 -20.02 7.04 9.22
N ALA A 59 -18.81 6.58 9.52
CA ALA A 59 -17.79 6.31 8.53
C ALA A 59 -18.22 5.17 7.60
N LYS A 60 -18.02 5.37 6.30
CA LYS A 60 -18.26 4.38 5.22
C LYS A 60 -16.97 3.92 4.58
N SER A 61 -15.88 4.65 4.78
CA SER A 61 -14.55 4.26 4.36
C SER A 61 -13.49 4.85 5.31
N VAL A 62 -12.36 4.16 5.44
CA VAL A 62 -11.20 4.64 6.23
C VAL A 62 -9.91 4.43 5.44
N ALA A 63 -8.96 5.33 5.63
CA ALA A 63 -7.60 5.19 5.12
C ALA A 63 -6.58 5.73 6.12
N VAL A 64 -5.35 5.25 6.01
CA VAL A 64 -4.21 5.77 6.76
C VAL A 64 -3.10 6.05 5.75
N SER A 65 -2.43 7.20 5.83
CA SER A 65 -1.24 7.47 5.00
C SER A 65 -0.13 6.47 5.30
N GLY A 66 0.78 6.27 4.35
CA GLY A 66 1.86 5.29 4.51
C GLY A 66 2.80 5.59 5.68
N ASP A 67 2.98 6.86 6.03
CA ASP A 67 3.73 7.36 7.18
C ASP A 67 2.93 7.33 8.51
N GLY A 68 1.65 6.97 8.45
CA GLY A 68 0.76 6.83 9.60
C GLY A 68 0.36 8.14 10.28
N GLN A 69 0.59 9.30 9.65
CA GLN A 69 0.27 10.61 10.21
C GLN A 69 -1.16 11.07 9.92
N TYR A 70 -1.74 10.65 8.79
CA TYR A 70 -3.10 10.99 8.38
C TYR A 70 -4.02 9.79 8.62
N ILE A 71 -5.10 9.99 9.36
CA ILE A 71 -6.14 9.00 9.60
C ILE A 71 -7.44 9.59 9.06
N LEU A 72 -7.85 9.06 7.92
CA LEU A 72 -8.97 9.58 7.15
C LEU A 72 -10.22 8.75 7.37
N ALA A 73 -11.35 9.42 7.52
CA ALA A 73 -12.66 8.80 7.47
C ALA A 73 -13.54 9.51 6.43
N GLY A 74 -13.96 8.73 5.43
CA GLY A 74 -15.03 9.12 4.52
C GLY A 74 -16.38 8.78 5.16
N THR A 75 -17.24 9.77 5.32
CA THR A 75 -18.56 9.61 5.97
C THR A 75 -19.69 9.96 4.99
N GLN A 76 -20.93 10.09 5.49
CA GLN A 76 -22.07 10.45 4.64
C GLN A 76 -21.99 11.85 4.01
N TYR A 77 -21.36 12.83 4.68
CA TYR A 77 -21.38 14.23 4.22
C TYR A 77 -20.05 14.95 4.37
N GLN A 78 -19.00 14.23 4.77
CA GLN A 78 -17.67 14.79 4.95
C GLN A 78 -16.60 13.74 4.80
N VAL A 79 -15.45 14.18 4.30
CA VAL A 79 -14.15 13.54 4.51
C VAL A 79 -13.48 14.26 5.67
N VAL A 80 -13.01 13.53 6.67
CA VAL A 80 -12.31 14.11 7.82
C VAL A 80 -10.94 13.50 7.97
N ASN A 81 -9.99 14.30 8.43
CA ASN A 81 -8.64 13.86 8.75
C ASN A 81 -8.32 14.10 10.22
N PHE A 82 -7.86 13.05 10.89
CA PHE A 82 -7.27 13.14 12.21
C PHE A 82 -5.77 12.90 12.10
N ASN A 83 -5.00 13.63 12.89
CA ASN A 83 -3.59 13.32 13.05
C ASN A 83 -3.40 12.10 13.95
N ARG A 84 -2.16 11.61 14.02
CA ARG A 84 -1.81 10.45 14.86
C ARG A 84 -2.10 10.64 16.36
N SER A 85 -2.17 11.87 16.86
CA SER A 85 -2.58 12.16 18.24
C SER A 85 -4.09 12.25 18.47
N GLY A 86 -4.90 12.15 17.41
CA GLY A 86 -6.36 12.16 17.48
C GLY A 86 -6.99 13.54 17.37
N SER A 87 -6.21 14.57 17.03
CA SER A 87 -6.74 15.90 16.74
C SER A 87 -7.33 15.94 15.34
N LEU A 88 -8.54 16.49 15.21
CA LEU A 88 -9.12 16.83 13.91
C LEU A 88 -8.23 17.90 13.25
N VAL A 89 -7.70 17.61 12.07
CA VAL A 89 -6.84 18.51 11.30
C VAL A 89 -7.68 19.35 10.35
N TRP A 90 -8.57 18.69 9.61
CA TRP A 90 -9.46 19.33 8.66
C TRP A 90 -10.66 18.44 8.35
N GLU A 91 -11.66 19.06 7.73
CA GLU A 91 -12.89 18.44 7.27
C GLU A 91 -13.32 19.06 5.93
N TYR A 92 -13.64 18.21 4.96
CA TYR A 92 -14.05 18.60 3.61
C TYR A 92 -15.49 18.13 3.35
N PRO A 93 -16.45 19.04 3.09
CA PRO A 93 -17.85 18.66 2.87
C PRO A 93 -18.03 17.96 1.54
N VAL A 94 -18.85 16.91 1.53
CA VAL A 94 -19.26 16.18 0.32
C VAL A 94 -20.78 16.01 0.29
N PRO A 95 -21.41 15.95 -0.90
CA PRO A 95 -22.86 15.94 -1.01
C PRO A 95 -23.50 14.57 -0.72
N ASP A 96 -22.71 13.49 -0.67
CA ASP A 96 -23.17 12.12 -0.48
C ASP A 96 -22.07 11.26 0.16
N TYR A 97 -22.40 10.02 0.52
CA TYR A 97 -21.48 9.14 1.24
C TYR A 97 -20.20 8.88 0.46
N THR A 98 -19.08 8.91 1.18
CA THR A 98 -17.75 8.61 0.64
C THR A 98 -17.52 7.10 0.65
N GLY A 99 -17.72 6.46 -0.50
CA GLY A 99 -17.59 5.00 -0.66
C GLY A 99 -16.14 4.50 -0.57
N HIS A 100 -15.19 5.29 -1.08
CA HIS A 100 -13.77 4.94 -1.03
C HIS A 100 -12.91 6.16 -0.70
N ILE A 101 -11.81 5.90 0.00
CA ILE A 101 -10.76 6.87 0.29
C ILE A 101 -9.38 6.21 0.23
N LYS A 102 -8.38 6.95 -0.24
CA LYS A 102 -6.96 6.57 -0.26
C LYS A 102 -6.10 7.81 0.01
N ALA A 103 -4.93 7.60 0.60
CA ALA A 103 -3.92 8.62 0.86
C ALA A 103 -2.58 8.18 0.29
N SER A 104 -1.76 9.14 -0.14
CA SER A 104 -0.37 8.91 -0.53
C SER A 104 0.46 8.49 0.68
N GLN A 105 1.68 8.04 0.42
CA GLN A 105 2.63 7.60 1.44
C GLN A 105 2.86 8.68 2.51
N ASP A 106 2.92 9.95 2.11
CA ASP A 106 3.14 11.12 2.99
C ASP A 106 1.84 11.87 3.34
N GLY A 107 0.68 11.41 2.87
CA GLY A 107 -0.61 12.09 3.02
C GLY A 107 -0.74 13.42 2.28
N SER A 108 0.22 13.78 1.42
CA SER A 108 0.16 15.01 0.61
C SER A 108 -0.92 14.99 -0.47
N ARG A 109 -1.40 13.80 -0.84
CA ARG A 109 -2.47 13.59 -1.82
C ARG A 109 -3.48 12.60 -1.30
N ILE A 110 -4.74 12.95 -1.47
CA ILE A 110 -5.87 12.17 -0.97
C ILE A 110 -6.89 12.08 -2.10
N VAL A 111 -7.39 10.88 -2.33
CA VAL A 111 -8.51 10.68 -3.25
C VAL A 111 -9.69 10.09 -2.50
N ALA A 112 -10.86 10.70 -2.70
CA ALA A 112 -12.12 10.26 -2.13
C ALA A 112 -13.18 10.19 -3.22
N THR A 113 -14.06 9.20 -3.16
CA THR A 113 -15.16 9.07 -4.12
C THR A 113 -16.50 9.05 -3.42
N THR A 114 -17.42 9.86 -3.91
CA THR A 114 -18.85 9.72 -3.63
C THR A 114 -19.53 8.99 -4.78
N ARG A 115 -20.87 8.96 -4.78
CA ARG A 115 -21.67 8.31 -5.81
C ARG A 115 -21.39 8.78 -7.25
N HIS A 116 -21.10 10.07 -7.43
CA HIS A 116 -20.98 10.70 -8.75
C HIS A 116 -19.74 11.57 -8.92
N THR A 117 -18.89 11.66 -7.89
CA THR A 117 -17.74 12.57 -7.94
C THR A 117 -16.52 11.92 -7.30
N LEU A 118 -15.39 12.01 -8.00
CA LEU A 118 -14.08 11.78 -7.42
C LEU A 118 -13.48 13.13 -7.04
N TYR A 119 -12.96 13.22 -5.82
CA TYR A 119 -12.31 14.38 -5.25
C TYR A 119 -10.83 14.06 -5.08
N TYR A 120 -9.97 14.95 -5.56
CA TYR A 120 -8.54 14.89 -5.32
C TYR A 120 -8.13 16.08 -4.48
N LEU A 121 -7.70 15.79 -3.26
CA LEU A 121 -7.40 16.75 -2.21
C LEU A 121 -5.90 16.76 -1.90
N ASP A 122 -5.41 17.87 -1.41
CA ASP A 122 -4.07 17.95 -0.83
C ASP A 122 -4.06 17.63 0.68
N SER A 123 -2.92 17.85 1.33
CA SER A 123 -2.72 17.59 2.77
C SER A 123 -3.59 18.45 3.70
N ASP A 124 -4.04 19.62 3.26
CA ASP A 124 -4.86 20.50 4.11
C ASP A 124 -6.37 20.29 3.88
N GLY A 125 -6.72 19.37 2.99
CA GLY A 125 -8.10 19.03 2.63
C GLY A 125 -8.65 19.89 1.50
N THR A 126 -7.85 20.78 0.91
CA THR A 126 -8.28 21.59 -0.24
C THR A 126 -8.40 20.70 -1.47
N ALA A 127 -9.52 20.83 -2.18
CA ALA A 127 -9.72 20.16 -3.45
C ALA A 127 -8.87 20.80 -4.54
N LEU A 128 -7.88 20.06 -5.02
CA LEU A 128 -7.06 20.45 -6.17
C LEU A 128 -7.86 20.30 -7.46
N TRP A 129 -8.64 19.23 -7.58
CA TRP A 129 -9.59 19.03 -8.66
C TRP A 129 -10.69 18.03 -8.29
N GLN A 130 -11.75 18.02 -9.09
CA GLN A 130 -12.86 17.09 -8.98
C GLN A 130 -13.20 16.55 -10.35
N TYR A 131 -13.69 15.32 -10.40
CA TYR A 131 -14.08 14.68 -11.64
C TYR A 131 -15.49 14.06 -11.53
N PRO A 132 -16.42 14.42 -12.44
CA PRO A 132 -17.74 13.81 -12.47
C PRO A 132 -17.63 12.37 -12.98
N MET A 133 -17.88 11.42 -12.09
CA MET A 133 -17.91 10.00 -12.41
C MET A 133 -19.24 9.64 -13.06
N LYS A 134 -19.21 8.79 -14.08
CA LYS A 134 -20.41 8.34 -14.80
C LYS A 134 -21.31 7.44 -13.95
N ASP A 135 -20.73 6.76 -12.96
CA ASP A 135 -21.42 5.84 -12.07
C ASP A 135 -20.67 5.70 -10.74
N TRP A 136 -21.21 4.86 -9.86
CA TRP A 136 -20.67 4.59 -8.55
C TRP A 136 -19.30 3.92 -8.72
N THR A 137 -18.33 4.43 -7.97
CA THR A 137 -17.00 3.80 -7.93
C THR A 137 -17.08 2.57 -7.05
N GLU A 138 -16.69 1.42 -7.60
CA GLU A 138 -16.68 0.13 -6.90
C GLU A 138 -15.29 -0.23 -6.36
N SER A 139 -14.25 0.33 -6.96
CA SER A 139 -12.88 0.14 -6.52
C SER A 139 -12.04 1.36 -6.84
N LEU A 140 -11.17 1.70 -5.90
CA LEU A 140 -10.28 2.85 -5.98
C LEU A 140 -8.88 2.44 -5.54
N SER A 141 -7.89 2.72 -6.39
CA SER A 141 -6.47 2.53 -6.09
C SER A 141 -5.69 3.78 -6.45
N MET A 142 -4.59 4.01 -5.72
CA MET A 142 -3.71 5.16 -5.91
C MET A 142 -2.26 4.73 -5.68
N SER A 143 -1.34 5.27 -6.47
CA SER A 143 0.10 5.10 -6.25
C SER A 143 0.57 5.78 -4.96
N ASP A 144 1.69 5.34 -4.42
CA ASP A 144 2.30 5.90 -3.20
C ASP A 144 2.57 7.41 -3.28
N THR A 145 2.88 7.96 -4.46
CA THR A 145 3.08 9.41 -4.65
C THR A 145 1.77 10.19 -4.81
N GLY A 146 0.66 9.50 -5.06
CA GLY A 146 -0.62 10.12 -5.41
C GLY A 146 -0.78 10.56 -6.86
N ASP A 147 0.22 10.35 -7.73
CA ASP A 147 0.19 10.88 -9.11
C ASP A 147 -0.54 9.97 -10.12
N LEU A 148 -0.88 8.74 -9.73
CA LEU A 148 -1.64 7.81 -10.55
C LEU A 148 -2.81 7.25 -9.75
N ILE A 149 -4.03 7.44 -10.27
CA ILE A 149 -5.25 6.96 -9.64
C ILE A 149 -5.99 6.08 -10.64
N ALA A 150 -6.57 4.98 -10.14
CA ALA A 150 -7.45 4.12 -10.91
C ALA A 150 -8.80 3.99 -10.19
N ALA A 151 -9.89 4.34 -10.88
CA ALA A 151 -11.25 4.21 -10.36
C ALA A 151 -12.06 3.28 -11.28
N GLY A 152 -12.51 2.14 -10.76
CA GLY A 152 -13.39 1.20 -11.44
C GLY A 152 -14.86 1.54 -11.18
N THR A 153 -15.71 1.42 -12.20
CA THR A 153 -17.15 1.71 -12.09
C THR A 153 -17.99 0.50 -12.49
N PHE A 154 -19.28 0.49 -12.14
CA PHE A 154 -20.23 -0.56 -12.54
C PHE A 154 -20.41 -0.71 -14.06
N ASN A 155 -19.99 0.28 -14.87
CA ASN A 155 -20.23 0.31 -16.31
C ASN A 155 -19.18 -0.46 -17.14
N ASN A 156 -18.56 -1.50 -16.57
CA ASN A 156 -17.49 -2.29 -17.22
C ASN A 156 -16.27 -1.44 -17.66
N THR A 157 -16.11 -0.26 -17.08
CA THR A 157 -15.00 0.66 -17.35
C THR A 157 -14.22 0.96 -16.07
N PHE A 158 -12.95 1.29 -16.24
CA PHE A 158 -12.18 2.00 -15.24
C PHE A 158 -11.55 3.24 -15.86
N THR A 159 -11.35 4.26 -15.05
CA THR A 159 -10.71 5.50 -15.46
C THR A 159 -9.38 5.65 -14.73
N ILE A 160 -8.33 5.96 -15.48
CA ILE A 160 -7.02 6.31 -14.96
C ILE A 160 -6.91 7.83 -14.94
N PHE A 161 -6.47 8.38 -13.81
CA PHE A 161 -6.18 9.80 -13.66
C PHE A 161 -4.71 10.01 -13.33
N ASP A 162 -4.13 11.09 -13.84
CA ASP A 162 -2.88 11.62 -13.31
C ASP A 162 -3.12 12.66 -12.21
N GLY A 163 -2.06 13.07 -11.50
CA GLY A 163 -2.13 14.07 -10.42
C GLY A 163 -2.66 15.44 -10.85
N SER A 164 -2.70 15.75 -12.16
CA SER A 164 -3.27 16.99 -12.70
C SER A 164 -4.77 16.89 -12.99
N GLY A 165 -5.35 15.70 -12.85
CA GLY A 165 -6.76 15.41 -13.14
C GLY A 165 -7.03 15.01 -14.58
N LYS A 166 -6.00 14.81 -15.41
CA LYS A 166 -6.19 14.29 -16.77
C LYS A 166 -6.64 12.84 -16.69
N ALA A 167 -7.79 12.56 -17.30
CA ALA A 167 -8.44 11.26 -17.25
C ALA A 167 -8.29 10.49 -18.57
N ARG A 168 -8.13 9.16 -18.46
CA ARG A 168 -8.25 8.20 -19.56
C ARG A 168 -9.17 7.07 -19.14
N GLU A 169 -10.35 7.00 -19.75
CA GLU A 169 -11.28 5.89 -19.58
C GLU A 169 -10.83 4.68 -20.40
N ILE A 170 -10.95 3.49 -19.82
CA ILE A 170 -10.57 2.22 -20.41
C ILE A 170 -11.75 1.26 -20.25
N VAL A 171 -12.17 0.66 -21.36
CA VAL A 171 -13.22 -0.36 -21.39
C VAL A 171 -12.57 -1.74 -21.47
N LEU A 172 -12.96 -2.67 -20.59
CA LEU A 172 -12.26 -3.96 -20.46
C LEU A 172 -12.48 -4.91 -21.64
N ASP A 173 -13.56 -4.73 -22.40
CA ASP A 173 -13.87 -5.51 -23.61
C ASP A 173 -12.90 -5.27 -24.78
N THR A 174 -12.10 -4.22 -24.73
CA THR A 174 -11.12 -3.85 -25.77
C THR A 174 -9.68 -4.23 -25.41
N ILE A 175 -9.43 -4.91 -24.29
CA ILE A 175 -8.09 -5.44 -24.00
C ILE A 175 -7.84 -6.62 -24.95
N PRO A 176 -6.89 -6.52 -25.90
CA PRO A 176 -6.58 -7.65 -26.76
C PRO A 176 -6.08 -8.78 -25.86
N VAL A 177 -6.70 -9.95 -25.97
CA VAL A 177 -6.17 -11.18 -25.38
C VAL A 177 -4.79 -11.38 -25.97
N ILE A 178 -3.74 -11.14 -25.18
CA ILE A 178 -2.36 -11.43 -25.59
C ILE A 178 -2.32 -12.96 -25.71
N PRO A 179 -2.12 -13.54 -26.92
CA PRO A 179 -2.03 -14.98 -27.03
C PRO A 179 -0.84 -15.44 -26.21
N VAL A 180 -1.09 -16.36 -25.27
CA VAL A 180 -0.02 -17.00 -24.50
C VAL A 180 0.85 -17.74 -25.51
N VAL A 181 2.07 -17.24 -25.73
CA VAL A 181 3.07 -17.97 -26.51
C VAL A 181 3.53 -19.14 -25.66
N THR A 182 2.90 -20.29 -25.82
CA THR A 182 3.45 -21.55 -25.33
C THR A 182 4.73 -21.81 -26.10
N ARG A 183 5.87 -21.76 -25.41
CA ARG A 183 7.18 -22.10 -25.98
C ARG A 183 7.07 -23.50 -26.58
N ALA A 184 7.28 -23.63 -27.89
CA ALA A 184 7.41 -24.92 -28.55
C ALA A 184 8.54 -25.71 -27.86
N GLN A 185 8.34 -27.00 -27.60
CA GLN A 185 9.42 -27.88 -27.17
C GLN A 185 10.56 -27.79 -28.18
N GLU A 186 11.77 -27.47 -27.70
CA GLU A 186 12.97 -27.53 -28.52
C GLU A 186 13.10 -28.94 -29.12
N PRO A 187 13.50 -29.07 -30.39
CA PRO A 187 13.63 -30.37 -31.03
C PRO A 187 14.69 -31.20 -30.29
N ASN A 188 14.35 -32.46 -29.98
CA ASN A 188 15.28 -33.43 -29.41
C ASN A 188 16.52 -33.57 -30.30
N VAL A 189 17.64 -32.97 -29.87
CA VAL A 189 18.93 -33.20 -30.50
C VAL A 189 19.47 -34.55 -30.02
N ASN A 190 19.17 -35.60 -30.78
CA ASN A 190 19.85 -36.89 -30.65
C ASN A 190 21.25 -36.76 -31.24
N THR A 191 22.25 -36.54 -30.39
CA THR A 191 23.67 -36.67 -30.78
C THR A 191 24.22 -37.98 -30.21
N SER A 192 24.30 -38.99 -31.08
CA SER A 192 25.15 -40.16 -30.83
C SER A 192 26.58 -39.76 -31.18
N VAL A 193 27.42 -39.59 -30.16
CA VAL A 193 28.86 -39.40 -30.34
C VAL A 193 29.56 -40.65 -29.82
N THR A 194 30.17 -41.41 -30.74
CA THR A 194 31.05 -42.53 -30.42
C THR A 194 32.38 -41.98 -29.88
N PRO A 195 32.93 -42.51 -28.77
CA PRO A 195 34.16 -41.97 -28.21
C PRO A 195 35.36 -42.50 -29.01
N THR A 196 36.16 -41.60 -29.60
CA THR A 196 37.50 -41.95 -30.10
C THR A 196 38.54 -41.62 -29.04
N ARG A 197 39.27 -42.66 -28.63
CA ARG A 197 40.35 -42.63 -27.63
C ARG A 197 41.56 -41.86 -28.17
N SER A 198 42.05 -40.87 -27.42
CA SER A 198 43.42 -40.33 -27.57
C SER A 198 44.06 -40.15 -26.20
N GLN A 199 45.37 -40.40 -26.17
CA GLN A 199 46.21 -40.76 -25.04
C GLN A 199 46.44 -39.66 -24.00
N ALA A 200 46.65 -40.09 -22.75
CA ALA A 200 47.07 -39.27 -21.62
C ALA A 200 48.61 -39.19 -21.50
N ALA A 201 49.12 -38.06 -21.00
CA ALA A 201 50.45 -37.89 -20.40
C ALA A 201 50.40 -36.69 -19.42
N PRO A 202 51.32 -36.57 -18.44
CA PRO A 202 51.04 -36.96 -17.06
C PRO A 202 50.95 -35.78 -16.08
N ALA A 203 50.42 -36.07 -14.89
CA ALA A 203 50.36 -35.17 -13.74
C ALA A 203 51.74 -34.91 -13.12
N SER A 204 51.98 -33.67 -12.70
CA SER A 204 53.09 -33.29 -11.81
C SER A 204 52.57 -32.99 -10.39
N PRO A 205 53.37 -33.30 -9.35
CA PRO A 205 52.89 -33.55 -7.99
C PRO A 205 52.78 -32.27 -7.13
N GLY A 206 51.96 -32.37 -6.08
CA GLY A 206 51.64 -31.26 -5.19
C GLY A 206 52.73 -30.85 -4.21
N LEU A 207 52.41 -29.83 -3.42
CA LEU A 207 53.06 -29.53 -2.15
C LEU A 207 52.06 -28.85 -1.20
N THR A 208 52.07 -29.35 0.02
CA THR A 208 51.22 -29.06 1.17
C THR A 208 51.62 -27.78 1.93
N ALA A 209 50.61 -27.14 2.52
CA ALA A 209 50.51 -26.28 3.73
C ALA A 209 51.74 -25.59 4.36
N ILE A 210 51.53 -24.35 4.87
CA ILE A 210 51.73 -23.90 6.28
C ILE A 210 51.16 -22.48 6.47
N ALA A 211 50.78 -22.17 7.71
CA ALA A 211 49.94 -21.09 8.21
C ALA A 211 50.65 -19.81 8.73
N LEU A 212 49.81 -18.87 9.20
CA LEU A 212 50.01 -17.69 10.09
C LEU A 212 50.54 -16.36 9.54
N GLY A 213 49.84 -15.26 9.89
CA GLY A 213 50.35 -13.89 9.84
C GLY A 213 49.28 -12.82 10.04
N ILE A 214 49.08 -12.39 11.28
CA ILE A 214 48.25 -11.25 11.74
C ILE A 214 48.83 -9.91 11.23
N LEU A 215 47.98 -8.95 10.85
CA LEU A 215 48.28 -7.52 11.08
C LEU A 215 47.03 -6.64 11.23
N LEU A 216 46.90 -6.02 12.40
CA LEU A 216 46.01 -4.92 12.74
C LEU A 216 46.33 -3.66 11.91
N LEU A 217 45.30 -2.87 11.58
CA LEU A 217 45.46 -1.42 11.43
C LEU A 217 44.33 -0.69 12.17
N LEU A 218 44.69 -0.21 13.36
CA LEU A 218 43.97 0.77 14.16
C LEU A 218 44.03 2.12 13.44
N ILE A 219 42.88 2.78 13.25
CA ILE A 219 42.82 4.22 13.05
C ILE A 219 42.20 4.80 14.32
N VAL A 220 43.05 5.40 15.15
CA VAL A 220 42.68 6.20 16.32
C VAL A 220 43.38 7.56 16.24
N CYS A 221 42.63 8.57 16.69
CA CYS A 221 43.01 9.95 17.06
C CYS A 221 43.08 10.98 15.90
N ARG A 222 42.47 12.17 16.04
CA ARG A 222 42.51 13.03 17.24
C ARG A 222 41.35 14.05 17.28
N LYS A 223 40.83 14.25 18.50
CA LYS A 223 39.97 15.36 18.94
C LYS A 223 40.85 16.47 19.54
N ARG A 224 40.45 17.74 19.38
CA ARG A 224 40.76 18.99 20.14
C ARG A 224 40.65 20.13 19.11
N SER A 225 39.91 21.22 19.28
CA SER A 225 39.47 21.97 20.47
C SER A 225 37.96 22.00 20.66
#